data_AF-I3N9E6-F1
#
_entry.id   AF-I3N9E6-F1
#
_cell.length_a   1.000
_cell.length_b   1.000
_cell.length_c   1.000
_cell.angle_alpha   90.00
_cell.angle_beta   90.00
_cell.angle_gamma   90.00
#
_symmetry.space_group_name_H-M   'P 1'
#
loop_
_entity.id
_entity.type
_entity.pdbx_description
1 polymer ?
#
loop_
_entity_poly.entity_id
_entity_poly.type
_entity_poly.pdbx_seq_one_letter_code
_entity_poly.pdbx_strand_id
1 'polypeptide(L)'
;MTAQGVLWILLAFLVWSKPGTASLPLVMDSVIQVLAELEQKAPVTEVSLTASARLLSAQDSGTSNPLHHFLLETPSHKTADLDAHPLSPELQGLMKMVAQHEIRGGQEHGVVLAPDGSTVAVKPLLAGLEAGLQGHRVVNLPLDSPATPWDAEATPPGRRDASPEGTSSSDTEATLPNDKAKSPTAVDRLLAVTLAADLGLTFLQPPQTQSHPGLGTEGCWDQLSDPQIFTLLDPKASMLTVAFLNGALDGALLGDYLSRIPEPRPPLSHLLSQYYGAGVAGNPGFRSNFRRQNGAALTSASTLAQQVWGTLVLLQRLKPAHTQLRNVSQEQLAQVATYAAKEFTEAFLGCPAIHPRCRWGAAPYRGRPKPLQLPLGFLYVHHTYVPALPCTTFTGCSANMLSMQRFHQDTRGWDDIGYSFVVGSDGYVYEGRGWHWVGAHTLGHNSRGFGVAFVGNYTATLPTEAALRMVREVLPSCASRAGLLRPDYKLLGHRQLVATDCPGDALFGLLRTWPHFTETEN
;
A
#
# COMPACT_ATOMS: atom_id res chain seq x y z
N MET A 1 -3.31 -69.32 -7.17
CA MET A 1 -4.11 -68.49 -6.24
C MET A 1 -3.15 -67.77 -5.31
N THR A 2 -3.50 -66.55 -4.90
CA THR A 2 -2.79 -65.65 -3.96
C THR A 2 -1.49 -64.97 -4.42
N ALA A 3 -1.59 -64.03 -5.36
CA ALA A 3 -0.60 -62.95 -5.54
C ALA A 3 -1.18 -61.62 -6.10
N GLN A 4 -2.51 -61.49 -6.19
CA GLN A 4 -3.17 -60.27 -6.70
C GLN A 4 -4.03 -59.53 -5.66
N GLY A 5 -4.17 -60.08 -4.44
CA GLY A 5 -4.99 -59.49 -3.38
C GLY A 5 -4.27 -58.52 -2.44
N VAL A 6 -2.93 -58.46 -2.47
CA VAL A 6 -2.14 -57.66 -1.49
C VAL A 6 -1.72 -56.30 -2.07
N LEU A 7 -1.65 -56.17 -3.41
CA LEU A 7 -1.21 -54.92 -4.05
C LEU A 7 -2.29 -53.83 -4.06
N TRP A 8 -3.57 -54.19 -3.94
CA TRP A 8 -4.67 -53.21 -3.85
C TRP A 8 -4.90 -52.68 -2.43
N ILE A 9 -4.47 -53.40 -1.39
CA ILE A 9 -4.62 -52.94 0.00
C ILE A 9 -3.52 -51.92 0.35
N LEU A 10 -2.32 -52.06 -0.21
CA LEU A 10 -1.24 -51.07 0.00
C LEU A 10 -1.40 -49.80 -0.85
N LEU A 11 -2.15 -49.84 -1.96
CA LEU A 11 -2.53 -48.64 -2.72
C LEU A 11 -3.77 -47.93 -2.16
N ALA A 12 -4.63 -48.63 -1.41
CA ALA A 12 -5.78 -48.02 -0.73
C ALA A 12 -5.41 -47.34 0.61
N PHE A 13 -4.26 -47.67 1.21
CA PHE A 13 -3.77 -46.99 2.43
C PHE A 13 -2.90 -45.75 2.15
N LEU A 14 -2.66 -45.39 0.88
CA LEU A 14 -2.03 -44.12 0.47
C LEU A 14 -3.04 -43.06 0.01
N VAL A 15 -4.34 -43.34 0.11
CA VAL A 15 -5.41 -42.35 -0.13
C VAL A 15 -6.38 -42.37 1.06
N TRP A 16 -5.84 -42.13 2.25
CA TRP A 16 -6.63 -41.60 3.35
C TRP A 16 -6.00 -40.32 3.85
N SER A 17 -6.05 -39.30 3.00
CA SER A 17 -6.04 -37.92 3.47
C SER A 17 -7.16 -37.82 4.50
N LYS A 18 -6.80 -37.52 5.76
CA LYS A 18 -7.79 -37.01 6.72
C LYS A 18 -8.59 -35.91 6.02
N PRO A 19 -9.91 -35.78 6.22
CA PRO A 19 -10.65 -34.61 5.76
C PRO A 19 -10.20 -33.42 6.61
N GLY A 20 -9.01 -32.89 6.31
CA GLY A 20 -8.67 -31.51 6.59
C GLY A 20 -9.35 -30.71 5.50
N THR A 21 -10.27 -29.84 5.88
CA THR A 21 -10.78 -28.77 5.02
C THR A 21 -9.59 -28.07 4.36
N ALA A 22 -9.35 -28.32 3.07
CA ALA A 22 -8.32 -27.60 2.34
C ALA A 22 -8.76 -26.13 2.29
N SER A 23 -8.08 -25.26 3.05
CA SER A 23 -8.33 -23.83 3.01
C SER A 23 -7.81 -23.30 1.67
N LEU A 24 -8.60 -22.47 1.00
CA LEU A 24 -8.14 -21.77 -0.19
C LEU A 24 -6.94 -20.88 0.15
N PRO A 25 -5.96 -20.73 -0.76
CA PRO A 25 -4.86 -19.79 -0.57
C PRO A 25 -5.40 -18.37 -0.39
N LEU A 26 -4.79 -17.63 0.53
CA LEU A 26 -5.07 -16.21 0.80
C LEU A 26 -4.44 -15.32 -0.27
N VAL A 27 -4.98 -15.42 -1.49
CA VAL A 27 -4.58 -14.60 -2.65
C VAL A 27 -5.74 -13.73 -3.12
N MET A 28 -5.42 -12.59 -3.73
CA MET A 28 -6.42 -11.64 -4.24
C MET A 28 -7.33 -12.27 -5.30
N ASP A 29 -6.83 -13.19 -6.11
CA ASP A 29 -7.63 -13.91 -7.11
C ASP A 29 -8.79 -14.70 -6.47
N SER A 30 -8.57 -15.24 -5.26
CA SER A 30 -9.63 -15.90 -4.50
C SER A 30 -10.72 -14.91 -4.06
N VAL A 31 -10.34 -13.69 -3.65
CA VAL A 31 -11.31 -12.61 -3.32
C VAL A 31 -12.11 -12.19 -4.55
N ILE A 32 -11.44 -12.05 -5.69
CA ILE A 32 -12.05 -11.75 -6.99
C ILE A 32 -13.05 -12.84 -7.38
N GLN A 33 -12.72 -14.11 -7.13
CA GLN A 33 -13.61 -15.24 -7.38
C GLN A 33 -14.86 -15.19 -6.50
N VAL A 34 -14.73 -14.88 -5.20
CA VAL A 34 -15.90 -14.71 -4.32
C VAL A 34 -16.82 -13.60 -4.86
N LEU A 35 -16.26 -12.44 -5.22
CA LEU A 35 -17.04 -11.36 -5.83
C LEU A 35 -17.75 -11.79 -7.12
N ALA A 36 -17.05 -12.49 -8.01
CA ALA A 36 -17.62 -12.96 -9.26
C ALA A 36 -18.81 -13.91 -9.03
N GLU A 37 -18.72 -14.81 -8.05
CA GLU A 37 -19.83 -15.71 -7.71
C GLU A 37 -21.04 -15.00 -7.09
N LEU A 38 -20.79 -13.96 -6.28
CA LEU A 38 -21.85 -13.10 -5.74
C LEU A 38 -22.52 -12.27 -6.85
N GLU A 39 -21.76 -11.82 -7.85
CA GLU A 39 -22.22 -10.97 -8.95
C GLU A 39 -22.94 -11.74 -10.07
N GLN A 40 -22.62 -13.01 -10.31
CA GLN A 40 -23.22 -13.82 -11.38
C GLN A 40 -24.73 -14.06 -11.23
N LYS A 41 -25.30 -13.88 -10.03
CA LYS A 41 -26.65 -14.36 -9.71
C LYS A 41 -27.71 -13.25 -9.66
N ALA A 42 -27.37 -12.02 -10.02
CA ALA A 42 -28.29 -10.89 -10.16
C ALA A 42 -27.88 -9.99 -11.34
N PRO A 43 -28.81 -9.25 -11.97
CA PRO A 43 -28.43 -8.19 -12.91
C PRO A 43 -27.51 -7.19 -12.20
N VAL A 44 -26.34 -6.93 -12.80
CA VAL A 44 -25.35 -6.00 -12.26
C VAL A 44 -25.97 -4.61 -12.17
N THR A 45 -26.33 -4.23 -10.95
CA THR A 45 -26.92 -2.93 -10.59
C THR A 45 -26.11 -2.35 -9.43
N GLU A 46 -26.19 -1.05 -9.22
CA GLU A 46 -25.55 -0.38 -8.08
C GLU A 46 -25.89 -1.04 -6.73
N VAL A 47 -27.15 -1.50 -6.57
CA VAL A 47 -27.62 -2.20 -5.37
C VAL A 47 -26.94 -3.56 -5.22
N SER A 48 -26.80 -4.35 -6.30
CA SER A 48 -26.16 -5.66 -6.24
C SER A 48 -24.66 -5.55 -5.97
N LEU A 49 -23.97 -4.56 -6.55
CA LEU A 49 -22.55 -4.31 -6.29
C LEU A 49 -22.30 -3.88 -4.83
N THR A 50 -23.16 -2.99 -4.32
CA THR A 50 -23.11 -2.57 -2.92
C THR A 50 -23.37 -3.74 -1.98
N ALA A 51 -24.33 -4.61 -2.33
CA ALA A 51 -24.61 -5.82 -1.56
C ALA A 51 -23.40 -6.79 -1.54
N SER A 52 -22.75 -7.02 -2.68
CA SER A 52 -21.54 -7.86 -2.76
C SER A 52 -20.40 -7.34 -1.89
N ALA A 53 -20.12 -6.02 -1.95
CA ALA A 53 -19.08 -5.39 -1.12
C ALA A 53 -19.41 -5.51 0.38
N ARG A 54 -20.68 -5.25 0.76
CA ARG A 54 -21.15 -5.38 2.14
C ARG A 54 -21.08 -6.81 2.66
N LEU A 55 -21.54 -7.79 1.88
CA LEU A 55 -21.56 -9.20 2.30
C LEU A 55 -20.16 -9.71 2.66
N LEU A 56 -19.14 -9.30 1.89
CA LEU A 56 -17.75 -9.62 2.19
C LEU A 56 -17.21 -8.88 3.43
N SER A 57 -17.73 -7.69 3.75
CA SER A 57 -17.29 -6.87 4.89
C SER A 57 -18.03 -7.18 6.20
N ALA A 58 -19.23 -7.76 6.15
CA ALA A 58 -20.21 -7.73 7.25
C ALA A 58 -20.33 -8.98 8.15
N GLN A 59 -19.39 -9.93 8.15
CA GLN A 59 -19.47 -11.10 9.04
C GLN A 59 -18.66 -10.92 10.34
N ASP A 60 -19.28 -10.25 11.31
CA ASP A 60 -19.48 -10.61 12.73
C ASP A 60 -19.70 -9.31 13.54
N SER A 61 -20.96 -9.04 13.84
CA SER A 61 -21.42 -7.86 14.55
C SER A 61 -21.26 -8.05 16.07
N GLY A 62 -20.04 -7.88 16.56
CA GLY A 62 -19.78 -7.68 18.00
C GLY A 62 -19.64 -6.20 18.39
N THR A 63 -19.10 -5.38 17.49
CA THR A 63 -18.96 -3.92 17.65
C THR A 63 -18.94 -3.27 16.28
N SER A 64 -20.10 -2.89 15.74
CA SER A 64 -20.13 -2.08 14.52
C SER A 64 -19.34 -0.79 14.77
N ASN A 65 -18.38 -0.48 13.88
CA ASN A 65 -17.67 0.79 13.94
C ASN A 65 -18.73 1.88 13.67
N PRO A 66 -19.09 2.72 14.65
CA PRO A 66 -20.21 3.66 14.53
C PRO A 66 -20.01 4.66 13.39
N LEU A 67 -18.75 4.94 13.03
CA LEU A 67 -18.43 5.77 11.88
C LEU A 67 -18.75 5.05 10.56
N HIS A 68 -18.36 3.78 10.41
CA HIS A 68 -18.69 3.02 9.20
C HIS A 68 -20.20 2.86 9.06
N HIS A 69 -20.90 2.52 10.16
CA HIS A 69 -22.36 2.46 10.15
C HIS A 69 -22.96 3.81 9.73
N PHE A 70 -22.53 4.93 10.32
CA PHE A 70 -23.06 6.24 9.96
C PHE A 70 -22.74 6.67 8.52
N LEU A 71 -21.54 6.34 8.02
CA LEU A 71 -21.04 6.75 6.70
C LEU A 71 -21.34 5.76 5.57
N LEU A 72 -21.80 4.55 5.84
CA LEU A 72 -22.05 3.53 4.80
C LEU A 72 -23.44 2.90 4.89
N GLU A 73 -24.12 2.98 6.04
CA GLU A 73 -25.48 2.45 6.17
C GLU A 73 -26.51 3.54 5.82
N THR A 74 -27.33 3.27 4.81
CA THR A 74 -28.53 4.06 4.49
C THR A 74 -29.75 3.47 5.22
N PRO A 75 -30.60 4.29 5.87
CA PRO A 75 -31.87 3.82 6.39
C PRO A 75 -32.82 3.43 5.25
N SER A 76 -33.36 2.21 5.32
CA SER A 76 -34.58 1.72 4.64
C SER A 76 -34.52 1.49 3.12
N HIS A 77 -34.52 0.23 2.73
CA HIS A 77 -35.71 -0.51 2.25
C HIS A 77 -35.28 -1.95 2.09
N LYS A 78 -36.15 -2.90 2.50
CA LYS A 78 -35.98 -4.36 2.36
C LYS A 78 -34.81 -4.70 1.44
N THR A 79 -33.68 -5.14 2.02
CA THR A 79 -32.82 -6.08 1.29
C THR A 79 -33.80 -7.11 0.77
N ALA A 80 -34.13 -7.05 -0.51
CA ALA A 80 -34.70 -8.21 -1.17
C ALA A 80 -33.77 -9.33 -0.72
N ASP A 81 -34.33 -10.39 -0.14
CA ASP A 81 -33.62 -11.65 -0.01
C ASP A 81 -33.08 -11.94 -1.41
N LEU A 82 -31.86 -11.47 -1.68
CA LEU A 82 -31.02 -12.04 -2.70
C LEU A 82 -30.88 -13.43 -2.14
N ASP A 83 -31.65 -14.37 -2.70
CA ASP A 83 -31.55 -15.79 -2.44
C ASP A 83 -30.10 -16.15 -2.71
N ALA A 84 -29.28 -16.00 -1.66
CA ALA A 84 -27.85 -16.14 -1.68
C ALA A 84 -27.64 -17.63 -1.86
N HIS A 85 -27.60 -18.05 -3.12
CA HIS A 85 -27.20 -19.39 -3.46
C HIS A 85 -25.86 -19.60 -2.77
N PRO A 86 -25.76 -20.57 -1.86
CA PRO A 86 -24.62 -20.67 -0.97
C PRO A 86 -23.34 -20.72 -1.79
N LEU A 87 -22.40 -19.84 -1.46
CA LEU A 87 -21.01 -19.97 -1.89
C LEU A 87 -20.55 -21.40 -1.60
N SER A 88 -19.58 -21.89 -2.37
CA SER A 88 -18.94 -23.15 -2.00
C SER A 88 -18.42 -23.07 -0.54
N PRO A 89 -18.42 -24.18 0.22
CA PRO A 89 -17.92 -24.18 1.58
C PRO A 89 -16.52 -23.57 1.71
N GLU A 90 -15.69 -23.77 0.69
CA GLU A 90 -14.33 -23.22 0.57
C GLU A 90 -14.34 -21.69 0.47
N LEU A 91 -15.17 -21.12 -0.42
CA LEU A 91 -15.29 -19.67 -0.60
C LEU A 91 -15.98 -19.00 0.58
N GLN A 92 -16.92 -19.68 1.23
CA GLN A 92 -17.52 -19.20 2.48
C GLN A 92 -16.48 -19.17 3.62
N GLY A 93 -15.60 -20.17 3.67
CA GLY A 93 -14.47 -20.19 4.61
C GLY A 93 -13.50 -19.04 4.35
N LEU A 94 -13.13 -18.81 3.10
CA LEU A 94 -12.28 -17.67 2.70
C LEU A 94 -12.91 -16.34 3.11
N MET A 95 -14.19 -16.13 2.79
CA MET A 95 -14.90 -14.90 3.14
C MET A 95 -14.80 -14.60 4.64
N LYS A 96 -14.96 -15.60 5.50
CA LYS A 96 -14.80 -15.44 6.96
C LYS A 96 -13.38 -15.04 7.35
N MET A 97 -12.36 -15.58 6.68
CA MET A 97 -10.96 -15.26 6.96
C MET A 97 -10.58 -13.83 6.53
N VAL A 98 -11.19 -13.31 5.46
CA VAL A 98 -10.84 -12.00 4.90
C VAL A 98 -11.78 -10.85 5.34
N ALA A 99 -12.96 -11.16 5.87
CA ALA A 99 -13.96 -10.18 6.28
C ALA A 99 -13.48 -9.28 7.43
N GLN A 100 -12.60 -9.79 8.29
CA GLN A 100 -12.07 -9.05 9.44
C GLN A 100 -10.58 -8.81 9.28
N HIS A 101 -10.16 -7.58 9.57
CA HIS A 101 -8.75 -7.23 9.70
C HIS A 101 -8.42 -7.09 11.18
N GLU A 102 -7.45 -7.88 11.64
CA GLU A 102 -6.96 -7.83 13.01
C GLU A 102 -5.49 -8.24 13.09
N ILE A 103 -4.79 -7.72 14.11
CA ILE A 103 -3.42 -8.13 14.43
C ILE A 103 -3.46 -8.87 15.76
N ARG A 104 -3.01 -10.13 15.75
CA ARG A 104 -2.99 -10.99 16.93
C ARG A 104 -1.71 -11.80 16.97
N GLY A 105 -0.96 -11.68 18.07
CA GLY A 105 0.26 -12.46 18.29
C GLY A 105 1.37 -12.22 17.26
N GLY A 106 1.46 -11.02 16.69
CA GLY A 106 2.40 -10.68 15.62
C GLY A 106 2.00 -11.18 14.23
N GLN A 107 0.83 -11.82 14.10
CA GLN A 107 0.22 -12.18 12.83
C GLN A 107 -0.88 -11.19 12.47
N GLU A 108 -0.98 -10.90 11.19
CA GLU A 108 -2.01 -10.02 10.66
C GLU A 108 -2.99 -10.86 9.82
N HIS A 109 -4.27 -10.77 10.18
CA HIS A 109 -5.38 -11.50 9.58
C HIS A 109 -6.22 -10.55 8.72
N GLY A 110 -7.02 -11.10 7.80
CA GLY A 110 -7.82 -10.27 6.88
C GLY A 110 -7.04 -9.75 5.67
N VAL A 111 -5.88 -10.35 5.40
CA VAL A 111 -4.97 -9.92 4.34
C VAL A 111 -4.78 -11.01 3.29
N VAL A 112 -4.45 -10.60 2.07
CA VAL A 112 -4.20 -11.50 0.94
C VAL A 112 -2.96 -11.07 0.16
N LEU A 113 -2.31 -12.03 -0.49
CA LEU A 113 -1.21 -11.79 -1.43
C LEU A 113 -1.78 -11.34 -2.79
N ALA A 114 -1.38 -10.17 -3.27
CA ALA A 114 -1.73 -9.67 -4.58
C ALA A 114 -0.76 -10.16 -5.67
N PRO A 115 -1.17 -10.20 -6.95
CA PRO A 115 -0.33 -10.61 -8.08
C PRO A 115 0.96 -9.81 -8.27
N ASP A 116 0.99 -8.56 -7.79
CA ASP A 116 2.18 -7.70 -7.79
C ASP A 116 3.15 -7.96 -6.62
N GLY A 117 2.87 -8.99 -5.83
CA GLY A 117 3.66 -9.43 -4.69
C GLY A 117 3.39 -8.68 -3.40
N SER A 118 2.57 -7.63 -3.42
CA SER A 118 2.21 -6.90 -2.21
C SER A 118 1.19 -7.66 -1.36
N THR A 119 1.13 -7.38 -0.06
CA THR A 119 0.05 -7.83 0.81
C THR A 119 -1.01 -6.73 0.93
N VAL A 120 -2.30 -7.11 0.92
CA VAL A 120 -3.43 -6.17 0.93
C VAL A 120 -4.45 -6.60 1.97
N ALA A 121 -4.87 -5.70 2.86
CA ALA A 121 -6.01 -5.91 3.75
C ALA A 121 -7.33 -5.74 2.99
N VAL A 122 -8.17 -6.77 3.02
CA VAL A 122 -9.39 -6.83 2.20
C VAL A 122 -10.49 -5.92 2.75
N LYS A 123 -10.64 -5.83 4.08
CA LYS A 123 -11.66 -5.00 4.73
C LYS A 123 -11.63 -3.52 4.32
N PRO A 124 -10.51 -2.77 4.46
CA PRO A 124 -10.46 -1.36 4.06
C PRO A 124 -10.58 -1.16 2.54
N LEU A 125 -10.14 -2.14 1.73
CA LEU A 125 -10.36 -2.13 0.28
C LEU A 125 -11.86 -2.14 -0.05
N LEU A 126 -12.61 -3.09 0.53
CA LEU A 126 -14.05 -3.21 0.29
C LEU A 126 -14.84 -2.01 0.81
N ALA A 127 -14.44 -1.45 1.96
CA ALA A 127 -15.06 -0.23 2.50
C ALA A 127 -14.94 0.95 1.53
N GLY A 128 -13.79 1.09 0.85
CA GLY A 128 -13.59 2.12 -0.17
C GLY A 128 -14.44 1.90 -1.42
N LEU A 129 -14.54 0.65 -1.90
CA LEU A 129 -15.42 0.29 -3.03
C LEU A 129 -16.89 0.61 -2.70
N GLU A 130 -17.35 0.23 -1.51
CA GLU A 130 -18.71 0.52 -1.05
C GLU A 130 -19.00 2.03 -0.99
N ALA A 131 -18.07 2.80 -0.41
CA ALA A 131 -18.18 4.26 -0.35
C ALA A 131 -18.24 4.88 -1.76
N GLY A 132 -17.42 4.39 -2.69
CA GLY A 132 -17.40 4.84 -4.08
C GLY A 132 -18.70 4.58 -4.83
N LEU A 133 -19.29 3.40 -4.64
CA LEU A 133 -20.59 3.04 -5.23
C LEU A 133 -21.70 3.96 -4.74
N GLN A 134 -21.71 4.33 -3.44
CA GLN A 134 -22.71 5.25 -2.88
C GLN A 134 -22.56 6.72 -3.34
N GLY A 135 -21.52 7.01 -4.11
CA GLY A 135 -21.15 8.32 -4.62
C GLY A 135 -20.37 9.18 -3.61
N HIS A 136 -19.62 10.16 -4.12
CA HIS A 136 -18.92 11.15 -3.30
C HIS A 136 -19.96 12.01 -2.55
N ARG A 137 -20.19 11.69 -1.28
CA ARG A 137 -21.02 12.51 -0.39
C ARG A 137 -20.16 13.08 0.72
N VAL A 138 -20.30 14.38 0.92
CA VAL A 138 -19.66 15.13 1.99
C VAL A 138 -20.61 15.22 3.17
N VAL A 139 -20.10 15.01 4.38
CA VAL A 139 -20.80 15.28 5.64
C VAL A 139 -20.40 16.66 6.13
N ASN A 140 -21.33 17.62 6.14
CA ASN A 140 -21.05 18.97 6.63
C ASN A 140 -20.90 19.00 8.16
N LEU A 141 -19.97 19.84 8.64
CA LEU A 141 -19.72 20.10 10.05
C LEU A 141 -19.95 21.60 10.35
N PRO A 142 -20.69 21.95 11.42
CA PRO A 142 -21.29 21.06 12.43
C PRO A 142 -22.43 20.23 11.84
N LEU A 143 -22.57 18.96 12.28
CA LEU A 143 -23.84 18.25 12.17
C LEU A 143 -24.91 19.16 12.78
N ASP A 144 -25.94 19.51 12.03
CA ASP A 144 -27.05 20.31 12.54
C ASP A 144 -27.57 19.69 13.86
N SER A 145 -27.70 20.52 14.90
CA SER A 145 -28.18 20.11 16.24
C SER A 145 -29.58 19.46 16.18
N PRO A 146 -29.99 18.66 17.19
CA PRO A 146 -30.94 17.58 17.00
C PRO A 146 -32.37 18.09 16.76
N ALA A 147 -32.84 17.94 15.53
CA ALA A 147 -34.26 17.89 15.22
C ALA A 147 -34.49 16.73 14.24
N THR A 148 -35.11 15.66 14.73
CA THR A 148 -35.81 14.68 13.90
C THR A 148 -37.01 15.34 13.19
N PRO A 149 -37.63 14.72 12.18
CA PRO A 149 -37.20 14.61 10.80
C PRO A 149 -38.24 15.23 9.82
N TRP A 150 -37.87 15.28 8.55
CA TRP A 150 -38.76 15.42 7.38
C TRP A 150 -39.36 16.80 7.04
N ASP A 151 -39.38 17.01 5.73
CA ASP A 151 -40.22 17.94 4.96
C ASP A 151 -39.83 19.43 4.96
N ALA A 152 -39.06 19.83 3.93
CA ALA A 152 -39.40 20.99 3.09
C ALA A 152 -38.44 21.11 1.90
N GLU A 153 -38.93 20.63 0.76
CA GLU A 153 -38.97 21.28 -0.55
C GLU A 153 -37.99 22.43 -0.89
N ALA A 154 -37.41 22.29 -2.08
CA ALA A 154 -36.42 23.16 -2.69
C ALA A 154 -36.91 24.60 -2.96
N THR A 155 -36.01 25.58 -2.80
CA THR A 155 -36.05 26.85 -3.56
C THR A 155 -34.65 27.46 -3.68
N PRO A 156 -34.18 27.88 -4.88
CA PRO A 156 -32.84 28.43 -5.06
C PRO A 156 -32.81 29.96 -4.85
N PRO A 157 -31.72 30.56 -4.34
CA PRO A 157 -31.57 32.01 -4.44
C PRO A 157 -30.77 32.40 -5.68
N GLY A 158 -31.32 33.38 -6.39
CA GLY A 158 -30.74 34.00 -7.57
C GLY A 158 -29.63 35.01 -7.27
N ARG A 159 -28.97 35.37 -8.38
CA ARG A 159 -28.03 36.46 -8.60
C ARG A 159 -28.31 37.75 -7.82
N ARG A 160 -27.23 38.40 -7.36
CA ARG A 160 -26.91 39.79 -7.70
C ARG A 160 -25.43 40.11 -7.45
N ASP A 161 -24.96 41.01 -8.30
CA ASP A 161 -23.58 41.35 -8.64
C ASP A 161 -22.94 42.45 -7.77
N ALA A 162 -21.64 42.61 -8.02
CA ALA A 162 -20.87 43.86 -8.13
C ALA A 162 -20.06 44.37 -6.92
N SER A 163 -18.73 44.33 -7.12
CA SER A 163 -17.67 45.14 -6.47
C SER A 163 -17.73 46.61 -6.95
N PRO A 164 -16.92 47.56 -6.40
CA PRO A 164 -15.49 47.65 -6.78
C PRO A 164 -14.48 48.16 -5.73
N GLU A 165 -13.23 47.73 -5.97
CA GLU A 165 -11.90 48.38 -5.90
C GLU A 165 -11.37 49.21 -4.70
N GLY A 166 -10.11 48.90 -4.34
CA GLY A 166 -9.15 49.76 -3.63
C GLY A 166 -7.72 49.15 -3.67
N THR A 167 -6.76 49.88 -4.25
CA THR A 167 -5.39 49.46 -4.65
C THR A 167 -4.25 49.83 -3.68
N SER A 168 -3.07 49.21 -3.91
CA SER A 168 -1.66 49.56 -3.57
C SER A 168 -1.00 48.82 -2.37
N SER A 169 -0.08 47.88 -2.63
CA SER A 169 1.41 47.95 -2.75
C SER A 169 2.14 47.68 -1.42
N SER A 170 2.66 46.47 -1.21
CA SER A 170 4.09 46.06 -1.30
C SER A 170 4.84 46.21 0.03
N ASP A 171 5.23 45.09 0.64
CA ASP A 171 6.58 44.87 1.21
C ASP A 171 6.76 43.39 1.56
N THR A 172 7.81 42.80 1.00
CA THR A 172 8.28 41.43 1.22
C THR A 172 9.24 41.39 2.40
N GLU A 173 8.81 40.84 3.53
CA GLU A 173 9.71 40.37 4.57
C GLU A 173 9.16 39.09 5.20
N ALA A 174 10.00 38.06 5.23
CA ALA A 174 9.66 36.71 5.63
C ALA A 174 9.20 36.66 7.10
N THR A 175 7.93 36.35 7.33
CA THR A 175 7.38 36.06 8.66
C THR A 175 6.52 34.80 8.59
N LEU A 176 6.80 33.84 9.46
CA LEU A 176 6.09 32.56 9.65
C LEU A 176 4.57 32.76 9.69
N PRO A 177 3.75 32.05 8.88
CA PRO A 177 2.30 32.12 9.05
C PRO A 177 1.91 31.27 10.25
N ASN A 178 1.63 31.96 11.35
CA ASN A 178 0.73 31.48 12.40
C ASN A 178 -0.70 31.48 11.85
N ASP A 179 -0.98 30.63 10.85
CA ASP A 179 -2.34 30.38 10.40
C ASP A 179 -2.97 29.38 11.38
N LYS A 180 -3.87 29.88 12.24
CA LYS A 180 -4.85 28.99 12.88
C LYS A 180 -5.62 28.32 11.76
N ALA A 181 -5.27 27.07 11.45
CA ALA A 181 -5.97 26.27 10.45
C ALA A 181 -7.47 26.35 10.73
N LYS A 182 -8.25 26.78 9.72
CA LYS A 182 -9.70 26.87 9.84
C LYS A 182 -10.23 25.47 10.15
N SER A 183 -11.14 25.38 11.12
CA SER A 183 -11.77 24.12 11.49
C SER A 183 -12.44 23.45 10.28
N PRO A 184 -12.43 22.12 10.21
CA PRO A 184 -13.01 21.38 9.10
C PRO A 184 -14.52 21.65 9.03
N THR A 185 -14.99 22.04 7.85
CA THR A 185 -16.41 22.31 7.57
C THR A 185 -17.12 21.10 6.94
N ALA A 186 -16.36 20.07 6.56
CA ALA A 186 -16.82 18.97 5.75
C ALA A 186 -15.91 17.74 5.92
N VAL A 187 -16.51 16.56 5.87
CA VAL A 187 -15.82 15.26 5.86
C VAL A 187 -16.21 14.51 4.60
N ASP A 188 -15.22 14.14 3.80
CA ASP A 188 -15.36 13.26 2.66
C ASP A 188 -15.54 11.82 3.14
N ARG A 189 -16.67 11.17 2.79
CA ARG A 189 -16.99 9.80 3.22
C ARG A 189 -15.91 8.80 2.81
N LEU A 190 -15.41 8.89 1.58
CA LEU A 190 -14.48 7.93 1.02
C LEU A 190 -13.15 7.97 1.80
N LEU A 191 -12.58 9.16 1.96
CA LEU A 191 -11.34 9.33 2.73
C LEU A 191 -11.57 9.03 4.22
N ALA A 192 -12.74 9.33 4.77
CA ALA A 192 -13.06 9.04 6.17
C ALA A 192 -13.06 7.54 6.50
N VAL A 193 -13.68 6.70 5.66
CA VAL A 193 -13.79 5.25 5.91
C VAL A 193 -12.55 4.46 5.50
N THR A 194 -11.72 5.00 4.60
CA THR A 194 -10.51 4.29 4.12
C THR A 194 -9.26 4.68 4.89
N LEU A 195 -9.01 5.98 5.09
CA LEU A 195 -7.72 6.48 5.56
C LEU A 195 -7.86 7.30 6.84
N ALA A 196 -8.75 8.28 6.86
CA ALA A 196 -8.70 9.38 7.80
C ALA A 196 -9.04 8.95 9.24
N ALA A 197 -9.99 8.03 9.42
CA ALA A 197 -10.35 7.50 10.72
C ALA A 197 -9.18 6.73 11.37
N ASP A 198 -8.62 5.75 10.67
CA ASP A 198 -7.57 4.87 11.20
C ASP A 198 -6.24 5.62 11.37
N LEU A 199 -5.91 6.56 10.48
CA LEU A 199 -4.80 7.49 10.67
C LEU A 199 -4.98 8.31 11.96
N GLY A 200 -6.14 8.95 12.12
CA GLY A 200 -6.40 9.77 13.30
C GLY A 200 -6.35 8.96 14.61
N LEU A 201 -7.05 7.82 14.66
CA LEU A 201 -7.14 6.98 15.86
C LEU A 201 -5.79 6.35 16.26
N THR A 202 -4.95 6.01 15.28
CA THR A 202 -3.61 5.47 15.55
C THR A 202 -2.70 6.53 16.16
N PHE A 203 -2.69 7.74 15.60
CA PHE A 203 -1.81 8.81 16.05
C PHE A 203 -2.30 9.54 17.31
N LEU A 204 -3.52 9.25 17.78
CA LEU A 204 -4.00 9.65 19.11
C LEU A 204 -3.37 8.86 20.25
N GLN A 205 -2.83 7.66 19.98
CA GLN A 205 -2.16 6.89 21.01
C GLN A 205 -0.80 7.51 21.33
N PRO A 206 -0.44 7.69 22.62
CA PRO A 206 0.90 8.15 22.99
C PRO A 206 1.94 7.18 22.41
N PRO A 207 3.08 7.67 21.90
CA PRO A 207 4.10 6.82 21.29
C PRO A 207 4.53 5.75 22.30
N GLN A 208 4.24 4.47 21.99
CA GLN A 208 4.51 3.35 22.90
C GLN A 208 6.02 3.07 23.05
N THR A 209 6.86 3.73 22.24
CA THR A 209 8.32 3.64 22.23
C THR A 209 8.95 4.98 21.85
N GLN A 210 10.21 5.23 22.22
CA GLN A 210 10.99 6.38 21.77
C GLN A 210 11.24 6.42 20.24
N SER A 211 10.82 5.39 19.50
CA SER A 211 10.70 5.39 18.04
C SER A 211 9.30 5.81 17.62
N HIS A 212 9.22 6.74 16.67
CA HIS A 212 8.02 7.26 15.98
C HIS A 212 6.93 6.20 15.78
N PRO A 213 5.62 6.58 15.75
CA PRO A 213 4.54 5.64 15.43
C PRO A 213 4.87 4.92 14.11
N GLY A 214 5.24 3.64 14.23
CA GLY A 214 5.76 2.81 13.15
C GLY A 214 4.70 2.54 12.11
N LEU A 215 4.55 3.48 11.18
CA LEU A 215 3.66 3.34 10.05
C LEU A 215 4.32 2.43 9.02
N GLY A 216 3.57 1.45 8.51
CA GLY A 216 4.04 0.60 7.43
C GLY A 216 5.06 -0.46 7.87
N THR A 217 4.81 -1.14 9.00
CA THR A 217 5.49 -2.43 9.23
C THR A 217 5.04 -3.43 8.16
N GLU A 218 6.02 -4.10 7.55
CA GLU A 218 5.77 -5.20 6.62
C GLU A 218 5.80 -6.57 7.31
N GLY A 219 5.39 -7.60 6.57
CA GLY A 219 5.42 -8.98 7.01
C GLY A 219 5.87 -9.99 5.95
N CYS A 220 5.86 -11.25 6.34
CA CYS A 220 6.19 -12.40 5.52
C CYS A 220 5.05 -13.41 5.54
N TRP A 221 4.73 -13.94 4.35
CA TRP A 221 3.91 -15.12 4.19
C TRP A 221 4.75 -16.34 4.56
N ASP A 222 4.11 -17.33 5.15
CA ASP A 222 4.68 -18.66 5.38
C ASP A 222 5.12 -19.33 4.08
N GLN A 223 4.28 -19.28 3.05
CA GLN A 223 4.59 -19.76 1.71
C GLN A 223 4.00 -18.84 0.64
N LEU A 224 4.75 -18.56 -0.42
CA LEU A 224 4.27 -17.70 -1.51
C LEU A 224 3.40 -18.43 -2.53
N SER A 225 3.59 -19.74 -2.69
CA SER A 225 2.79 -20.57 -3.60
C SER A 225 1.42 -20.94 -3.04
N ASP A 226 1.29 -20.94 -1.72
CA ASP A 226 0.06 -21.27 -1.00
C ASP A 226 0.03 -20.48 0.33
N PRO A 227 -0.21 -19.15 0.27
CA PRO A 227 -0.15 -18.29 1.46
C PRO A 227 -1.31 -18.57 2.41
N GLN A 228 -0.98 -18.84 3.67
CA GLN A 228 -1.97 -19.13 4.72
C GLN A 228 -1.77 -18.25 5.95
N ILE A 229 -0.53 -17.87 6.26
CA ILE A 229 -0.20 -17.09 7.47
C ILE A 229 0.71 -15.92 7.12
N PHE A 230 0.30 -14.70 7.45
CA PHE A 230 1.12 -13.50 7.33
C PHE A 230 1.63 -13.05 8.71
N THR A 231 2.95 -13.04 8.87
CA THR A 231 3.64 -12.69 10.13
C THR A 231 4.39 -11.38 9.96
N LEU A 232 4.16 -10.42 10.86
CA LEU A 232 4.81 -9.11 10.84
C LEU A 232 6.30 -9.22 11.19
N LEU A 233 7.13 -8.42 10.52
CA LEU A 233 8.56 -8.33 10.78
C LEU A 233 8.87 -7.65 12.13
N ASP A 234 7.97 -6.79 12.59
CA ASP A 234 7.99 -6.23 13.95
C ASP A 234 6.70 -6.64 14.69
N PRO A 235 6.78 -7.48 15.73
CA PRO A 235 5.61 -7.93 16.49
C PRO A 235 4.98 -6.82 17.34
N LYS A 236 5.64 -5.67 17.49
CA LYS A 236 5.13 -4.49 18.21
C LYS A 236 4.56 -3.42 17.27
N ALA A 237 4.36 -3.78 16.00
CA ALA A 237 3.86 -2.88 14.97
C ALA A 237 2.52 -2.23 15.30
N SER A 238 2.32 -1.06 14.72
CA SER A 238 1.03 -0.37 14.67
C SER A 238 -0.02 -1.18 13.90
N MET A 239 -1.30 -0.89 14.14
CA MET A 239 -2.41 -1.37 13.30
C MET A 239 -2.32 -0.88 11.85
N LEU A 240 -1.58 0.22 11.60
CA LEU A 240 -1.30 0.73 10.25
C LEU A 240 -0.09 0.02 9.63
N THR A 241 -0.24 -1.28 9.40
CA THR A 241 0.72 -2.11 8.63
C THR A 241 0.75 -1.68 7.16
N VAL A 242 1.75 -2.14 6.40
CA VAL A 242 1.74 -1.93 4.94
C VAL A 242 0.54 -2.59 4.29
N ALA A 243 0.11 -3.76 4.76
CA ALA A 243 -1.05 -4.45 4.21
C ALA A 243 -2.35 -3.66 4.42
N PHE A 244 -2.55 -3.10 5.62
CA PHE A 244 -3.67 -2.21 5.91
C PHE A 244 -3.67 -0.99 4.98
N LEU A 245 -2.54 -0.28 4.92
CA LEU A 245 -2.42 0.95 4.13
C LEU A 245 -2.57 0.70 2.63
N ASN A 246 -2.10 -0.45 2.15
CA ASN A 246 -2.33 -0.90 0.78
C ASN A 246 -3.82 -1.09 0.50
N GLY A 247 -4.53 -1.83 1.36
CA GLY A 247 -5.97 -2.04 1.21
C GLY A 247 -6.78 -0.75 1.28
N ALA A 248 -6.47 0.11 2.24
CA ALA A 248 -7.07 1.44 2.38
C ALA A 248 -6.85 2.32 1.16
N LEU A 249 -5.63 2.35 0.62
CA LEU A 249 -5.31 3.16 -0.53
C LEU A 249 -5.94 2.63 -1.81
N ASP A 250 -5.93 1.30 -2.01
CA ASP A 250 -6.58 0.65 -3.15
C ASP A 250 -8.10 0.89 -3.10
N GLY A 251 -8.72 0.79 -1.92
CA GLY A 251 -10.12 1.13 -1.68
C GLY A 251 -10.44 2.59 -1.98
N ALA A 252 -9.59 3.53 -1.53
CA ALA A 252 -9.76 4.94 -1.81
C ALA A 252 -9.64 5.25 -3.31
N LEU A 253 -8.65 4.69 -3.99
CA LEU A 253 -8.44 4.89 -5.42
C LEU A 253 -9.57 4.32 -6.27
N LEU A 254 -9.97 3.08 -6.00
CA LEU A 254 -11.03 2.42 -6.76
C LEU A 254 -12.41 2.97 -6.43
N GLY A 255 -12.66 3.33 -5.16
CA GLY A 255 -13.88 4.03 -4.76
C GLY A 255 -14.01 5.40 -5.42
N ASP A 256 -12.92 6.16 -5.48
CA ASP A 256 -12.87 7.42 -6.19
C ASP A 256 -13.18 7.23 -7.68
N TYR A 257 -12.57 6.24 -8.33
CA TYR A 257 -12.86 5.88 -9.72
C TYR A 257 -14.35 5.53 -9.92
N LEU A 258 -14.92 4.66 -9.09
CA LEU A 258 -16.32 4.23 -9.16
C LEU A 258 -17.30 5.41 -9.01
N SER A 259 -16.96 6.39 -8.17
CA SER A 259 -17.80 7.55 -7.93
C SER A 259 -17.90 8.51 -9.13
N ARG A 260 -16.94 8.44 -10.07
CA ARG A 260 -16.86 9.34 -11.24
C ARG A 260 -17.42 8.71 -12.52
N ILE A 261 -17.50 7.38 -12.59
CA ILE A 261 -17.95 6.69 -13.80
C ILE A 261 -19.49 6.63 -13.86
N PRO A 262 -20.08 6.79 -15.06
CA PRO A 262 -21.53 6.69 -15.24
C PRO A 262 -22.00 5.23 -15.17
N GLU A 263 -23.29 5.05 -14.88
CA GLU A 263 -23.95 3.74 -14.98
C GLU A 263 -24.18 3.32 -16.45
N PRO A 264 -24.15 2.02 -16.78
CA PRO A 264 -23.91 0.89 -15.87
C PRO A 264 -22.42 0.71 -15.53
N ARG A 265 -22.12 0.55 -14.23
CA ARG A 265 -20.76 0.30 -13.75
C ARG A 265 -20.31 -1.15 -13.99
N PRO A 266 -19.00 -1.41 -14.19
CA PRO A 266 -18.49 -2.77 -14.34
C PRO A 266 -18.62 -3.56 -13.01
N PRO A 267 -18.69 -4.90 -13.07
CA PRO A 267 -18.60 -5.75 -11.87
C PRO A 267 -17.32 -5.46 -11.06
N LEU A 268 -17.40 -5.51 -9.73
CA LEU A 268 -16.25 -5.32 -8.84
C LEU A 268 -15.18 -6.38 -9.08
N SER A 269 -15.58 -7.63 -9.35
CA SER A 269 -14.63 -8.70 -9.72
C SER A 269 -13.80 -8.33 -10.96
N HIS A 270 -14.45 -7.74 -11.97
CA HIS A 270 -13.77 -7.28 -13.18
C HIS A 270 -12.86 -6.08 -12.90
N LEU A 271 -13.33 -5.11 -12.11
CA LEU A 271 -12.53 -3.94 -11.73
C LEU A 271 -11.26 -4.34 -10.97
N LEU A 272 -11.38 -5.24 -9.98
CA LEU A 272 -10.23 -5.72 -9.21
C LEU A 272 -9.27 -6.55 -10.06
N SER A 273 -9.79 -7.41 -10.94
CA SER A 273 -8.97 -8.17 -11.89
C SER A 273 -8.14 -7.25 -12.80
N GLN A 274 -8.74 -6.16 -13.28
CA GLN A 274 -8.01 -5.15 -14.04
C GLN A 274 -6.98 -4.41 -13.18
N TYR A 275 -7.37 -3.96 -12.00
CA TYR A 275 -6.51 -3.17 -11.11
C TYR A 275 -5.28 -3.92 -10.63
N TYR A 276 -5.41 -5.18 -10.25
CA TYR A 276 -4.30 -6.06 -9.86
C TYR A 276 -3.61 -6.74 -11.05
N GLY A 277 -4.03 -6.43 -12.28
CA GLY A 277 -3.49 -6.99 -13.52
C GLY A 277 -2.91 -5.92 -14.45
N ALA A 278 -3.54 -5.74 -15.61
CA ALA A 278 -3.03 -4.89 -16.69
C ALA A 278 -3.36 -3.39 -16.52
N GLY A 279 -4.26 -3.03 -15.61
CA GLY A 279 -4.77 -1.68 -15.41
C GLY A 279 -6.26 -1.54 -15.73
N VAL A 280 -6.91 -0.59 -15.07
CA VAL A 280 -8.35 -0.35 -15.16
C VAL A 280 -8.70 0.39 -16.45
N ALA A 281 -9.73 -0.08 -17.16
CA ALA A 281 -10.24 0.51 -18.40
C ALA A 281 -9.15 0.78 -19.46
N GLY A 282 -8.14 -0.11 -19.54
CA GLY A 282 -7.04 -0.01 -20.50
C GLY A 282 -5.96 1.02 -20.13
N ASN A 283 -6.02 1.64 -18.94
CA ASN A 283 -4.99 2.53 -18.44
C ASN A 283 -3.93 1.76 -17.63
N PRO A 284 -2.72 1.51 -18.18
CA PRO A 284 -1.67 0.77 -17.47
C PRO A 284 -1.05 1.53 -16.30
N GLY A 285 -1.29 2.84 -16.20
CA GLY A 285 -0.88 3.67 -15.06
C GLY A 285 -1.81 3.52 -13.85
N PHE A 286 -3.05 3.06 -14.06
CA PHE A 286 -4.03 2.85 -13.00
C PHE A 286 -4.15 1.35 -12.66
N ARG A 287 -3.06 0.84 -12.06
CA ARG A 287 -2.94 -0.52 -11.52
C ARG A 287 -2.20 -0.49 -10.17
N SER A 288 -2.31 -1.59 -9.44
CA SER A 288 -1.88 -1.72 -8.05
C SER A 288 -0.40 -1.40 -7.80
N ASN A 289 0.51 -1.70 -8.74
CA ASN A 289 1.95 -1.39 -8.63
C ASN A 289 2.24 0.11 -8.48
N PHE A 290 1.33 0.97 -8.94
CA PHE A 290 1.46 2.42 -8.88
C PHE A 290 0.57 3.06 -7.80
N ARG A 291 0.00 2.27 -6.87
CA ARG A 291 -0.94 2.76 -5.85
C ARG A 291 -0.42 3.94 -5.05
N ARG A 292 0.85 3.96 -4.65
CA ARG A 292 1.45 5.07 -3.88
C ARG A 292 1.55 6.34 -4.71
N GLN A 293 1.94 6.22 -5.98
CA GLN A 293 1.98 7.35 -6.91
C GLN A 293 0.58 7.90 -7.18
N ASN A 294 -0.40 7.03 -7.44
CA ASN A 294 -1.79 7.42 -7.67
C ASN A 294 -2.41 8.01 -6.39
N GLY A 295 -2.04 7.48 -5.23
CA GLY A 295 -2.45 7.98 -3.91
C GLY A 295 -1.94 9.39 -3.63
N ALA A 296 -0.69 9.69 -4.01
CA ALA A 296 -0.13 11.04 -3.92
C ALA A 296 -0.84 12.04 -4.84
N ALA A 297 -1.51 11.57 -5.91
CA ALA A 297 -2.37 12.40 -6.75
C ALA A 297 -3.81 12.54 -6.21
N LEU A 298 -4.27 11.59 -5.38
CA LEU A 298 -5.62 11.59 -4.80
C LEU A 298 -5.80 12.65 -3.70
N THR A 299 -4.77 12.86 -2.85
CA THR A 299 -4.84 13.80 -1.72
C THR A 299 -3.49 14.41 -1.38
N SER A 300 -3.52 15.63 -0.84
CA SER A 300 -2.34 16.33 -0.31
C SER A 300 -2.25 16.18 1.22
N ALA A 301 -1.09 16.47 1.81
CA ALA A 301 -0.92 16.43 3.27
C ALA A 301 -1.91 17.37 4.00
N SER A 302 -2.16 18.56 3.46
CA SER A 302 -3.10 19.52 4.05
C SER A 302 -4.55 19.08 3.90
N THR A 303 -4.93 18.55 2.72
CA THR A 303 -6.26 17.99 2.49
C THR A 303 -6.52 16.81 3.42
N LEU A 304 -5.58 15.87 3.50
CA LEU A 304 -5.69 14.70 4.36
C LEU A 304 -5.75 15.10 5.84
N ALA A 305 -4.95 16.09 6.28
CA ALA A 305 -5.02 16.59 7.65
C ALA A 305 -6.42 17.14 7.98
N GLN A 306 -7.05 17.87 7.05
CA GLN A 306 -8.43 18.35 7.24
C GLN A 306 -9.43 17.20 7.34
N GLN A 307 -9.28 16.16 6.51
CA GLN A 307 -10.14 14.97 6.56
C GLN A 307 -9.95 14.16 7.85
N VAL A 308 -8.71 13.99 8.31
CA VAL A 308 -8.41 13.31 9.58
C VAL A 308 -9.02 14.09 10.74
N TRP A 309 -8.81 15.42 10.79
CA TRP A 309 -9.38 16.25 11.85
C TRP A 309 -10.91 16.18 11.84
N GLY A 310 -11.54 16.42 10.68
CA GLY A 310 -13.00 16.37 10.56
C GLY A 310 -13.58 15.01 10.94
N THR A 311 -12.92 13.93 10.55
CA THR A 311 -13.34 12.55 10.88
C THR A 311 -13.25 12.28 12.39
N LEU A 312 -12.19 12.74 13.06
CA LEU A 312 -12.07 12.61 14.52
C LEU A 312 -13.14 13.43 15.26
N VAL A 313 -13.48 14.62 14.76
CA VAL A 313 -14.58 15.45 15.29
C VAL A 313 -15.92 14.73 15.11
N LEU A 314 -16.15 14.13 13.95
CA LEU A 314 -17.36 13.35 13.69
C LEU A 314 -17.45 12.14 14.64
N LEU A 315 -16.36 11.40 14.81
CA LEU A 315 -16.25 10.29 15.76
C LEU A 315 -16.54 10.71 17.20
N GLN A 316 -15.99 11.84 17.65
CA GLN A 316 -16.27 12.40 18.99
C GLN A 316 -17.77 12.66 19.20
N ARG A 317 -18.49 13.11 18.17
CA ARG A 317 -19.92 13.38 18.24
C ARG A 317 -20.75 12.10 18.22
N LEU A 318 -20.41 11.15 17.35
CA LEU A 318 -21.12 9.88 17.22
C LEU A 318 -20.92 9.00 18.47
N LYS A 319 -19.76 9.08 19.12
CA LYS A 319 -19.45 8.33 20.35
C LYS A 319 -18.73 9.21 21.38
N PRO A 320 -19.45 10.04 22.15
CA PRO A 320 -18.86 10.94 23.15
C PRO A 320 -18.05 10.23 24.24
N ALA A 321 -18.37 8.96 24.52
CA ALA A 321 -17.65 8.10 25.46
C ALA A 321 -16.50 7.30 24.81
N HIS A 322 -16.06 7.65 23.60
CA HIS A 322 -14.95 6.97 22.93
C HIS A 322 -13.66 7.13 23.75
N THR A 323 -13.10 6.01 24.21
CA THR A 323 -12.02 5.97 25.20
C THR A 323 -10.78 6.77 24.80
N GLN A 324 -10.39 6.72 23.52
CA GLN A 324 -9.22 7.46 23.00
C GLN A 324 -9.47 8.95 22.72
N LEU A 325 -10.73 9.36 22.60
CA LEU A 325 -11.10 10.72 22.15
C LEU A 325 -11.67 11.58 23.28
N ARG A 326 -11.93 10.96 24.43
CA ARG A 326 -12.45 11.64 25.62
C ARG A 326 -11.45 12.68 26.11
N ASN A 327 -11.91 13.91 26.30
CA ASN A 327 -11.13 15.06 26.76
C ASN A 327 -10.01 15.53 25.81
N VAL A 328 -10.00 15.09 24.54
CA VAL A 328 -9.07 15.61 23.53
C VAL A 328 -9.63 16.92 22.94
N SER A 329 -8.86 18.01 23.05
CA SER A 329 -9.27 19.33 22.56
C SER A 329 -9.24 19.41 21.03
N GLN A 330 -9.95 20.38 20.44
CA GLN A 330 -9.90 20.61 18.99
C GLN A 330 -8.49 20.93 18.47
N GLU A 331 -7.69 21.64 19.28
CA GLU A 331 -6.30 21.96 18.94
C GLU A 331 -5.43 20.69 18.92
N GLN A 332 -5.61 19.79 19.90
CA GLN A 332 -4.92 18.51 19.93
C GLN A 332 -5.31 17.62 18.74
N LEU A 333 -6.60 17.59 18.37
CA LEU A 333 -7.04 16.87 17.18
C LEU A 333 -6.40 17.42 15.90
N ALA A 334 -6.30 18.74 15.76
CA ALA A 334 -5.67 19.37 14.60
C ALA A 334 -4.17 19.04 14.51
N GLN A 335 -3.46 19.03 15.65
CA GLN A 335 -2.04 18.64 15.71
C GLN A 335 -1.84 17.17 15.33
N VAL A 336 -2.64 16.27 15.89
CA VAL A 336 -2.61 14.84 15.56
C VAL A 336 -2.90 14.62 14.09
N ALA A 337 -3.91 15.29 13.55
CA ALA A 337 -4.29 15.17 12.16
C ALA A 337 -3.18 15.65 11.20
N THR A 338 -2.53 16.77 11.53
CA THR A 338 -1.39 17.28 10.77
C THR A 338 -0.22 16.30 10.80
N TYR A 339 0.08 15.74 11.97
CA TYR A 339 1.17 14.78 12.12
C TYR A 339 0.88 13.46 11.38
N ALA A 340 -0.31 12.89 11.54
CA ALA A 340 -0.72 11.67 10.85
C ALA A 340 -0.70 11.81 9.33
N ALA A 341 -1.20 12.94 8.81
CA ALA A 341 -1.19 13.22 7.38
C ALA A 341 0.24 13.41 6.84
N LYS A 342 1.12 14.08 7.60
CA LYS A 342 2.54 14.22 7.24
C LYS A 342 3.23 12.86 7.18
N GLU A 343 3.08 12.03 8.21
CA GLU A 343 3.70 10.70 8.26
C GLU A 343 3.19 9.80 7.13
N PHE A 344 1.88 9.77 6.87
CA PHE A 344 1.34 9.02 5.73
C PHE A 344 1.87 9.51 4.38
N THR A 345 1.88 10.82 4.14
CA THR A 345 2.30 11.38 2.84
C THR A 345 3.81 11.29 2.64
N GLU A 346 4.63 11.58 3.65
CA GLU A 346 6.09 11.59 3.52
C GLU A 346 6.74 10.22 3.74
N ALA A 347 6.26 9.43 4.70
CA ALA A 347 6.89 8.16 5.08
C ALA A 347 6.29 6.94 4.36
N PHE A 348 5.04 7.02 3.87
CA PHE A 348 4.43 5.95 3.08
C PHE A 348 4.32 6.29 1.60
N LEU A 349 3.58 7.33 1.22
CA LEU A 349 3.39 7.68 -0.20
C LEU A 349 4.69 8.15 -0.86
N GLY A 350 5.49 8.95 -0.14
CA GLY A 350 6.76 9.49 -0.60
C GLY A 350 7.94 8.51 -0.54
N CYS A 351 7.70 7.26 -0.15
CA CYS A 351 8.71 6.22 0.00
C CYS A 351 8.46 5.04 -0.95
N PRO A 352 9.52 4.35 -1.39
CA PRO A 352 9.42 3.21 -2.30
C PRO A 352 8.65 2.06 -1.66
N ALA A 353 7.88 1.33 -2.47
CA ALA A 353 7.39 0.02 -2.08
C ALA A 353 8.55 -0.98 -2.21
N ILE A 354 9.07 -1.44 -1.06
CA ILE A 354 10.19 -2.36 -0.99
C ILE A 354 9.66 -3.76 -0.66
N HIS A 355 9.89 -4.71 -1.56
CA HIS A 355 9.67 -6.13 -1.29
C HIS A 355 10.79 -6.64 -0.37
N PRO A 356 10.48 -7.02 0.89
CA PRO A 356 11.49 -7.51 1.82
C PRO A 356 12.06 -8.85 1.34
N ARG A 357 13.19 -9.25 1.88
CA ARG A 357 13.88 -10.51 1.51
C ARG A 357 12.98 -11.75 1.45
N CYS A 358 12.12 -11.93 2.45
CA CYS A 358 11.21 -13.07 2.49
C CYS A 358 10.16 -13.06 1.36
N ARG A 359 9.89 -11.89 0.77
CA ARG A 359 8.90 -11.72 -0.30
C ARG A 359 9.34 -12.29 -1.61
N TRP A 360 10.63 -12.26 -1.93
CA TRP A 360 11.16 -12.86 -3.15
C TRP A 360 11.82 -14.23 -2.90
N GLY A 361 11.64 -14.80 -1.70
CA GLY A 361 12.14 -16.12 -1.34
C GLY A 361 13.65 -16.17 -1.08
N ALA A 362 14.25 -15.06 -0.63
CA ALA A 362 15.69 -14.97 -0.42
C ALA A 362 16.23 -16.08 0.49
N ALA A 363 17.34 -16.68 0.08
CA ALA A 363 18.13 -17.50 0.98
C ALA A 363 18.67 -16.65 2.14
N PRO A 364 18.92 -17.24 3.32
CA PRO A 364 19.59 -16.56 4.41
C PRO A 364 20.97 -16.03 4.01
N TYR A 365 21.40 -14.97 4.69
CA TYR A 365 22.78 -14.50 4.64
C TYR A 365 23.74 -15.61 5.13
N ARG A 366 24.85 -15.85 4.43
CA ARG A 366 25.91 -16.77 4.84
C ARG A 366 26.93 -16.02 5.69
N GLY A 367 27.36 -16.60 6.81
CA GLY A 367 28.31 -15.93 7.71
C GLY A 367 27.64 -14.84 8.56
N ARG A 368 28.44 -13.86 9.00
CA ARG A 368 27.98 -12.79 9.90
C ARG A 368 27.96 -11.45 9.16
N PRO A 369 26.77 -10.84 8.95
CA PRO A 369 26.69 -9.57 8.24
C PRO A 369 27.37 -8.45 9.02
N LYS A 370 28.08 -7.58 8.31
CA LYS A 370 28.75 -6.42 8.91
C LYS A 370 27.81 -5.22 8.89
N PRO A 371 27.57 -4.54 10.02
CA PRO A 371 26.69 -3.38 10.06
C PRO A 371 27.30 -2.17 9.35
N LEU A 372 26.45 -1.35 8.75
CA LEU A 372 26.82 -0.05 8.17
C LEU A 372 26.90 1.03 9.26
N GLN A 373 27.75 2.04 9.05
CA GLN A 373 27.77 3.25 9.85
C GLN A 373 26.95 4.33 9.15
N LEU A 374 25.69 4.48 9.56
CA LEU A 374 24.72 5.40 8.96
C LEU A 374 24.85 6.82 9.55
N PRO A 375 24.45 7.89 8.81
CA PRO A 375 24.04 7.88 7.40
C PRO A 375 25.21 7.72 6.43
N LEU A 376 24.98 7.01 5.32
CA LEU A 376 25.96 6.87 4.23
C LEU A 376 26.03 8.13 3.37
N GLY A 377 27.20 8.39 2.78
CA GLY A 377 27.44 9.57 1.94
C GLY A 377 27.38 9.31 0.43
N PHE A 378 27.07 8.09 0.01
CA PHE A 378 27.18 7.70 -1.39
C PHE A 378 26.01 6.79 -1.84
N LEU A 379 25.64 6.95 -3.10
CA LEU A 379 24.73 6.06 -3.82
C LEU A 379 25.43 5.59 -5.10
N TYR A 380 25.59 4.27 -5.25
CA TYR A 380 26.26 3.67 -6.39
C TYR A 380 25.24 3.01 -7.30
N VAL A 381 25.17 3.45 -8.55
CA VAL A 381 24.21 2.94 -9.54
C VAL A 381 24.86 1.83 -10.37
N HIS A 382 24.11 0.72 -10.48
CA HIS A 382 24.48 -0.47 -11.23
C HIS A 382 23.39 -0.85 -12.23
N HIS A 383 23.76 -1.65 -13.22
CA HIS A 383 22.82 -2.55 -13.89
C HIS A 383 23.17 -3.99 -13.55
N THR A 384 22.27 -4.94 -13.80
CA THR A 384 22.58 -6.35 -13.56
C THR A 384 23.39 -6.95 -14.70
N TYR A 385 23.21 -6.47 -15.94
CA TYR A 385 23.73 -7.03 -17.21
C TYR A 385 23.24 -8.46 -17.51
N VAL A 386 23.38 -9.37 -16.54
CA VAL A 386 22.73 -10.68 -16.48
C VAL A 386 22.03 -10.77 -15.12
N PRO A 387 20.70 -10.93 -15.07
CA PRO A 387 19.75 -11.02 -16.19
C PRO A 387 19.72 -9.75 -17.07
N ALA A 388 19.62 -9.94 -18.39
CA ALA A 388 19.76 -8.88 -19.39
C ALA A 388 18.44 -8.19 -19.74
N LEU A 389 17.32 -8.91 -19.63
CA LEU A 389 16.00 -8.36 -19.91
C LEU A 389 15.39 -7.76 -18.64
N PRO A 390 14.71 -6.61 -18.74
CA PRO A 390 13.94 -6.07 -17.63
C PRO A 390 12.82 -7.04 -17.25
N CYS A 391 12.65 -7.26 -15.96
CA CYS A 391 11.50 -7.99 -15.43
C CYS A 391 10.32 -7.04 -15.21
N THR A 392 9.11 -7.46 -15.54
CA THR A 392 7.90 -6.61 -15.50
C THR A 392 6.77 -7.19 -14.64
N THR A 393 6.99 -8.35 -14.02
CA THR A 393 6.07 -9.01 -13.10
C THR A 393 6.81 -9.39 -11.82
N PHE A 394 6.08 -9.45 -10.71
CA PHE A 394 6.64 -9.85 -9.41
C PHE A 394 7.32 -11.23 -9.48
N THR A 395 6.69 -12.22 -10.12
CA THR A 395 7.27 -13.56 -10.30
C THR A 395 8.57 -13.50 -11.10
N GLY A 396 8.60 -12.74 -12.20
CA GLY A 396 9.81 -12.62 -13.03
C GLY A 396 10.94 -11.88 -12.32
N CYS A 397 10.62 -10.81 -11.59
CA CYS A 397 11.61 -10.05 -10.83
C CYS A 397 12.13 -10.85 -9.63
N SER A 398 11.27 -11.58 -8.91
CA SER A 398 11.68 -12.48 -7.84
C SER A 398 12.58 -13.61 -8.35
N ALA A 399 12.27 -14.21 -9.51
CA ALA A 399 13.14 -15.20 -10.14
C ALA A 399 14.52 -14.64 -10.49
N ASN A 400 14.57 -13.40 -10.99
CA ASN A 400 15.82 -12.69 -11.26
C ASN A 400 16.62 -12.43 -9.97
N MET A 401 15.96 -11.99 -8.89
CA MET A 401 16.58 -11.81 -7.57
C MET A 401 17.21 -13.11 -7.05
N LEU A 402 16.45 -14.22 -7.09
CA LEU A 402 16.91 -15.55 -6.68
C LEU A 402 18.10 -16.03 -7.53
N SER A 403 18.04 -15.83 -8.84
CA SER A 403 19.12 -16.19 -9.76
C SER A 403 20.42 -15.43 -9.43
N MET A 404 20.33 -14.11 -9.23
CA MET A 404 21.47 -13.29 -8.83
C MET A 404 22.02 -13.67 -7.47
N GLN A 405 21.15 -13.95 -6.48
CA GLN A 405 21.59 -14.37 -5.15
C GLN A 405 22.34 -15.70 -5.22
N ARG A 406 21.81 -16.71 -5.93
CA ARG A 406 22.47 -18.00 -6.13
C ARG A 406 23.82 -17.84 -6.80
N PHE A 407 23.91 -17.06 -7.88
CA PHE A 407 25.19 -16.80 -8.53
C PHE A 407 26.20 -16.13 -7.57
N HIS A 408 25.77 -15.12 -6.82
CA HIS A 408 26.64 -14.46 -5.85
C HIS A 408 27.09 -15.39 -4.71
N GLN A 409 26.19 -16.20 -4.15
CA GLN A 409 26.52 -17.08 -3.02
C GLN A 409 27.24 -18.36 -3.44
N ASP A 410 26.74 -19.05 -4.47
CA ASP A 410 27.19 -20.39 -4.86
C ASP A 410 28.36 -20.35 -5.84
N THR A 411 28.39 -19.35 -6.73
CA THR A 411 29.46 -19.22 -7.73
C THR A 411 30.56 -18.26 -7.29
N ARG A 412 30.22 -17.10 -6.72
CA ARG A 412 31.22 -16.13 -6.25
C ARG A 412 31.64 -16.32 -4.79
N GLY A 413 30.97 -17.20 -4.04
CA GLY A 413 31.27 -17.45 -2.64
C GLY A 413 30.98 -16.26 -1.73
N TRP A 414 30.10 -15.34 -2.13
CA TRP A 414 29.72 -14.19 -1.31
C TRP A 414 28.71 -14.58 -0.24
N ASP A 415 28.64 -13.77 0.80
CA ASP A 415 27.71 -14.01 1.89
C ASP A 415 26.23 -13.90 1.46
N ASP A 416 25.95 -13.10 0.45
CA ASP A 416 24.61 -12.80 -0.06
C ASP A 416 24.69 -12.06 -1.40
N ILE A 417 23.54 -11.74 -2.00
CA ILE A 417 23.43 -10.84 -3.15
C ILE A 417 24.27 -9.57 -2.94
N GLY A 418 24.99 -9.11 -3.98
CA GLY A 418 25.96 -8.04 -3.82
C GLY A 418 25.36 -6.66 -3.52
N TYR A 419 24.17 -6.37 -4.05
CA TYR A 419 23.54 -5.05 -4.00
C TYR A 419 22.80 -4.80 -2.69
N SER A 420 22.69 -3.53 -2.29
CA SER A 420 21.80 -3.12 -1.19
C SER A 420 20.35 -3.26 -1.63
N PHE A 421 20.03 -2.74 -2.82
CA PHE A 421 18.69 -2.79 -3.42
C PHE A 421 18.77 -3.10 -4.92
N VAL A 422 17.69 -3.67 -5.44
CA VAL A 422 17.53 -3.94 -6.87
C VAL A 422 16.17 -3.41 -7.32
N VAL A 423 16.10 -2.74 -8.47
CA VAL A 423 14.87 -2.15 -9.01
C VAL A 423 14.41 -2.93 -10.23
N GLY A 424 13.18 -3.44 -10.16
CA GLY A 424 12.49 -4.09 -11.27
C GLY A 424 11.76 -3.09 -12.17
N SER A 425 11.41 -3.49 -13.39
CA SER A 425 10.52 -2.69 -14.25
C SER A 425 9.04 -2.96 -13.97
N ASP A 426 8.74 -3.77 -12.96
CA ASP A 426 7.42 -3.98 -12.36
C ASP A 426 7.01 -2.84 -11.41
N GLY A 427 7.89 -1.87 -11.13
CA GLY A 427 7.59 -0.70 -10.29
C GLY A 427 7.95 -0.88 -8.81
N TYR A 428 8.58 -2.00 -8.43
CA TYR A 428 9.00 -2.26 -7.05
C TYR A 428 10.52 -2.20 -6.87
N VAL A 429 10.91 -1.91 -5.64
CA VAL A 429 12.28 -2.09 -5.16
C VAL A 429 12.35 -3.43 -4.42
N TYR A 430 13.40 -4.20 -4.64
CA TYR A 430 13.66 -5.47 -3.98
C TYR A 430 14.81 -5.30 -3.00
N GLU A 431 14.57 -5.68 -1.74
CA GLU A 431 15.60 -5.66 -0.71
C GLU A 431 16.66 -6.73 -1.01
N GLY A 432 17.90 -6.29 -1.26
CA GLY A 432 19.07 -7.15 -1.30
C GLY A 432 19.64 -7.29 0.11
N ARG A 433 20.81 -6.71 0.37
CA ARG A 433 21.36 -6.59 1.72
C ARG A 433 20.66 -5.52 2.58
N GLY A 434 19.87 -4.66 1.96
CA GLY A 434 19.04 -3.68 2.66
C GLY A 434 19.83 -2.50 3.24
N TRP A 435 19.20 -1.80 4.18
CA TRP A 435 19.66 -0.51 4.71
C TRP A 435 20.79 -0.62 5.74
N HIS A 436 20.93 -1.77 6.40
CA HIS A 436 21.74 -1.87 7.63
C HIS A 436 23.04 -2.68 7.46
N TRP A 437 23.22 -3.35 6.33
CA TRP A 437 24.33 -4.30 6.14
C TRP A 437 25.22 -3.95 4.94
N VAL A 438 26.53 -4.14 5.12
CA VAL A 438 27.54 -3.84 4.10
C VAL A 438 27.36 -4.69 2.84
N GLY A 439 27.38 -4.03 1.68
CA GLY A 439 27.31 -4.58 0.33
C GLY A 439 28.49 -5.45 -0.12
N ALA A 440 28.40 -5.99 -1.33
CA ALA A 440 29.51 -6.55 -2.11
C ALA A 440 29.46 -6.09 -3.59
N HIS A 441 28.86 -4.92 -3.84
CA HIS A 441 28.57 -4.40 -5.18
C HIS A 441 29.71 -3.56 -5.78
N THR A 442 30.51 -2.88 -4.94
CA THR A 442 31.59 -1.97 -5.39
C THR A 442 32.84 -2.18 -4.54
N LEU A 443 33.84 -2.88 -5.09
CA LEU A 443 35.08 -3.22 -4.40
C LEU A 443 35.75 -1.96 -3.81
N GLY A 444 36.11 -1.99 -2.52
CA GLY A 444 36.72 -0.86 -1.81
C GLY A 444 35.73 0.21 -1.30
N HIS A 445 34.46 0.17 -1.73
CA HIS A 445 33.48 1.22 -1.43
C HIS A 445 32.18 0.73 -0.75
N ASN A 446 32.01 -0.58 -0.58
CA ASN A 446 30.79 -1.22 -0.03
C ASN A 446 30.29 -0.68 1.32
N SER A 447 31.17 -0.18 2.19
CA SER A 447 30.79 0.35 3.52
C SER A 447 30.44 1.84 3.52
N ARG A 448 30.58 2.52 2.38
CA ARG A 448 30.45 3.98 2.27
C ARG A 448 29.18 4.42 1.57
N GLY A 449 28.54 3.54 0.81
CA GLY A 449 27.34 3.85 0.04
C GLY A 449 26.46 2.65 -0.24
N PHE A 450 25.21 2.93 -0.57
CA PHE A 450 24.24 1.92 -1.01
C PHE A 450 24.45 1.61 -2.49
N GLY A 451 24.54 0.32 -2.84
CA GLY A 451 24.55 -0.13 -4.23
C GLY A 451 23.14 -0.44 -4.70
N VAL A 452 22.65 0.27 -5.72
CA VAL A 452 21.32 0.10 -6.30
C VAL A 452 21.46 -0.36 -7.74
N ALA A 453 20.92 -1.53 -8.06
CA ALA A 453 21.00 -2.11 -9.41
C ALA A 453 19.65 -2.08 -10.13
N PHE A 454 19.65 -1.69 -11.41
CA PHE A 454 18.51 -1.92 -12.29
C PHE A 454 18.60 -3.32 -12.91
N VAL A 455 17.50 -4.08 -12.86
CA VAL A 455 17.41 -5.37 -13.56
C VAL A 455 17.38 -5.13 -15.08
N GLY A 456 18.48 -5.47 -15.75
CA GLY A 456 18.62 -5.42 -17.20
C GLY A 456 20.03 -5.09 -17.68
N ASN A 457 20.18 -5.05 -19.00
CA ASN A 457 21.36 -4.53 -19.69
C ASN A 457 21.04 -3.17 -20.31
N TYR A 458 21.70 -2.12 -19.80
CA TYR A 458 21.50 -0.74 -20.19
C TYR A 458 22.72 -0.12 -20.88
N THR A 459 23.47 -0.93 -21.62
CA THR A 459 24.55 -0.42 -22.48
C THR A 459 24.00 0.43 -23.62
N ALA A 460 22.93 -0.01 -24.28
CA ALA A 460 22.37 0.67 -25.45
C ALA A 460 20.94 1.23 -25.26
N THR A 461 20.27 0.87 -24.17
CA THR A 461 18.89 1.27 -23.87
C THR A 461 18.79 1.82 -22.45
N LEU A 462 17.69 2.51 -22.15
CA LEU A 462 17.41 3.04 -20.81
C LEU A 462 16.38 2.16 -20.07
N PRO A 463 16.42 2.12 -18.72
CA PRO A 463 15.32 1.62 -17.91
C PRO A 463 14.02 2.38 -18.16
N THR A 464 12.89 1.84 -17.69
CA THR A 464 11.60 2.56 -17.75
C THR A 464 11.66 3.83 -16.91
N GLU A 465 10.91 4.87 -17.28
CA GLU A 465 10.93 6.13 -16.52
C GLU A 465 10.45 5.96 -15.07
N ALA A 466 9.56 5.00 -14.82
CA ALA A 466 9.15 4.64 -13.47
C ALA A 466 10.35 4.12 -12.63
N ALA A 467 11.17 3.24 -13.19
CA ALA A 467 12.37 2.75 -12.53
C ALA A 467 13.41 3.87 -12.36
N LEU A 468 13.62 4.71 -13.39
CA LEU A 468 14.55 5.84 -13.32
C LEU A 468 14.15 6.81 -12.21
N ARG A 469 12.88 7.21 -12.14
CA ARG A 469 12.34 8.06 -11.05
C ARG A 469 12.53 7.41 -9.68
N MET A 470 12.36 6.09 -9.58
CA MET A 470 12.55 5.36 -8.32
C MET A 470 13.96 5.55 -7.74
N VAL A 471 15.01 5.45 -8.58
CA VAL A 471 16.40 5.59 -8.14
C VAL A 471 16.85 7.06 -8.11
N ARG A 472 16.35 7.91 -9.00
CA ARG A 472 16.71 9.34 -9.09
C ARG A 472 16.15 10.14 -7.92
N GLU A 473 14.93 9.84 -7.50
CA GLU A 473 14.15 10.71 -6.60
C GLU A 473 13.62 9.94 -5.38
N VAL A 474 12.78 8.92 -5.60
CA VAL A 474 11.95 8.34 -4.53
C VAL A 474 12.77 7.63 -3.45
N LEU A 475 13.63 6.69 -3.84
CA LEU A 475 14.49 5.93 -2.94
C LEU A 475 15.46 6.83 -2.15
N PRO A 476 16.28 7.70 -2.79
CA PRO A 476 17.22 8.55 -2.04
C PRO A 476 16.52 9.60 -1.17
N SER A 477 15.41 10.20 -1.62
CA SER A 477 14.67 11.16 -0.79
C SER A 477 14.08 10.49 0.45
N CYS A 478 13.51 9.29 0.32
CA CYS A 478 13.04 8.51 1.46
C CYS A 478 14.18 8.15 2.42
N ALA A 479 15.30 7.64 1.90
CA ALA A 479 16.47 7.29 2.70
C ALA A 479 17.07 8.51 3.42
N SER A 480 17.05 9.68 2.79
CA SER A 480 17.53 10.92 3.41
C SER A 480 16.63 11.39 4.55
N ARG A 481 15.30 11.34 4.39
CA ARG A 481 14.35 11.67 5.47
C ARG A 481 14.47 10.70 6.64
N ALA A 482 14.71 9.42 6.36
CA ALA A 482 14.92 8.39 7.37
C ALA A 482 16.31 8.44 8.04
N GLY A 483 17.19 9.38 7.68
CA GLY A 483 18.54 9.49 8.25
C GLY A 483 19.47 8.34 7.87
N LEU A 484 19.17 7.61 6.78
CA LEU A 484 19.96 6.49 6.26
C LEU A 484 21.01 6.96 5.24
N LEU A 485 20.66 8.00 4.49
CA LEU A 485 21.50 8.63 3.46
C LEU A 485 21.67 10.11 3.81
N ARG A 486 22.88 10.66 3.62
CA ARG A 486 23.11 12.08 3.86
C ARG A 486 22.38 12.94 2.82
N PRO A 487 21.84 14.11 3.18
CA PRO A 487 21.22 15.00 2.21
C PRO A 487 22.16 15.45 1.09
N ASP A 488 23.47 15.55 1.36
CA ASP A 488 24.53 15.93 0.42
C ASP A 488 25.26 14.72 -0.19
N TYR A 489 24.59 13.55 -0.25
CA TYR A 489 25.19 12.35 -0.81
C TYR A 489 25.71 12.55 -2.23
N LYS A 490 26.69 11.72 -2.61
CA LYS A 490 27.25 11.69 -3.96
C LYS A 490 26.69 10.50 -4.72
N LEU A 491 26.17 10.74 -5.92
CA LEU A 491 25.71 9.71 -6.84
C LEU A 491 26.82 9.40 -7.85
N LEU A 492 27.19 8.12 -7.96
CA LEU A 492 28.18 7.67 -8.94
C LEU A 492 27.70 6.40 -9.66
N GLY A 493 28.08 6.25 -10.93
CA GLY A 493 28.01 4.98 -11.64
C GLY A 493 29.15 4.06 -11.23
N HIS A 494 28.91 2.75 -11.20
CA HIS A 494 29.89 1.74 -10.79
C HIS A 494 31.28 1.90 -11.46
N ARG A 495 31.30 2.19 -12.78
CA ARG A 495 32.50 2.41 -13.59
C ARG A 495 33.43 3.51 -13.10
N GLN A 496 32.95 4.47 -12.31
CA GLN A 496 33.77 5.56 -11.79
C GLN A 496 34.71 5.09 -10.67
N LEU A 497 34.47 3.91 -10.09
CA LEU A 497 35.19 3.43 -8.90
C LEU A 497 36.00 2.17 -9.16
N VAL A 498 35.63 1.37 -10.16
CA VAL A 498 36.32 0.13 -10.52
C VAL A 498 36.28 -0.09 -12.04
N ALA A 499 37.20 -0.89 -12.57
CA ALA A 499 37.25 -1.23 -13.99
C ALA A 499 36.07 -2.13 -14.40
N THR A 500 35.01 -1.53 -14.93
CA THR A 500 33.79 -2.21 -15.39
C THR A 500 32.98 -1.32 -16.33
N ASP A 501 32.20 -1.92 -17.23
CA ASP A 501 31.24 -1.18 -18.07
C ASP A 501 29.94 -0.86 -17.34
N CYS A 502 29.70 -1.41 -16.14
CA CYS A 502 28.51 -1.11 -15.35
C CYS A 502 28.45 0.40 -14.99
N PRO A 503 27.29 1.09 -15.09
CA PRO A 503 25.94 0.59 -15.29
C PRO A 503 25.45 0.53 -16.75
N GLY A 504 26.36 0.45 -17.72
CA GLY A 504 26.07 0.52 -19.16
C GLY A 504 26.11 1.96 -19.68
N ASP A 505 26.51 2.13 -20.94
CA ASP A 505 26.82 3.46 -21.53
C ASP A 505 25.61 4.37 -21.62
N ALA A 506 24.47 3.86 -22.09
CA ALA A 506 23.24 4.64 -22.17
C ALA A 506 22.79 5.12 -20.78
N LEU A 507 22.74 4.22 -19.80
CA LEU A 507 22.35 4.59 -18.43
C LEU A 507 23.37 5.55 -17.81
N PHE A 508 24.67 5.28 -17.92
CA PHE A 508 25.70 6.16 -17.38
C PHE A 508 25.65 7.57 -18.00
N GLY A 509 25.45 7.67 -19.32
CA GLY A 509 25.27 8.95 -20.00
C GLY A 509 24.11 9.77 -19.42
N LEU A 510 23.00 9.11 -19.07
CA LEU A 510 21.88 9.75 -18.39
C LEU A 510 22.19 10.12 -16.93
N LEU A 511 22.92 9.28 -16.18
CA LEU A 511 23.25 9.58 -14.77
C LEU A 511 23.99 10.91 -14.61
N ARG A 512 24.77 11.33 -15.61
CA ARG A 512 25.50 12.61 -15.59
C ARG A 512 24.60 13.84 -15.53
N THR A 513 23.31 13.68 -15.86
CA THR A 513 22.32 14.77 -15.79
C THR A 513 21.53 14.78 -14.48
N TRP A 514 21.74 13.78 -13.62
CA TRP A 514 20.97 13.65 -12.38
C TRP A 514 21.49 14.58 -11.29
N PRO A 515 20.61 15.01 -10.37
CA PRO A 515 21.03 15.61 -9.11
C PRO A 515 22.03 14.69 -8.38
N HIS A 516 22.95 15.30 -7.63
CA HIS A 516 23.99 14.60 -6.85
C HIS A 516 25.04 13.82 -7.66
N PHE A 517 24.94 13.76 -9.00
CA PHE A 517 25.99 13.14 -9.80
C PHE A 517 27.33 13.84 -9.55
N THR A 518 28.35 13.07 -9.21
CA THR A 518 29.68 13.59 -8.90
C THR A 518 30.71 12.97 -9.83
N GLU A 519 31.43 13.81 -10.58
CA GLU A 519 32.62 13.37 -11.31
C GLU A 519 33.74 13.02 -10.31
N THR A 520 34.46 11.94 -10.56
CA THR A 520 35.66 11.61 -9.77
C THR A 520 36.83 12.42 -10.31
N GLU A 521 37.55 13.12 -9.44
CA GLU A 521 38.83 13.72 -9.82
C GLU A 521 39.80 12.59 -10.18
N ASN A 522 40.34 12.64 -11.41
CA ASN A 522 41.29 11.65 -11.93
C ASN A 522 42.64 11.71 -11.22
#